data_AF-A0A821M5X3-F1
#
_entry.id   AF-A0A821M5X3-F1
#
_cell.length_a   1.000
_cell.length_b   1.000
_cell.length_c   1.000
_cell.angle_alpha   90.00
_cell.angle_beta   90.00
_cell.angle_gamma   90.00
#
_symmetry.space_group_name_H-M   'P 1'
#
loop_
_entity.id
_entity.type
_entity.pdbx_description
1 polymer ?
#
loop_
_entity_poly.entity_id
_entity_poly.type
_entity_poly.pdbx_seq_one_letter_code
_entity_poly.pdbx_strand_id
1 'polypeptide(L)'
;LTERILEAHATVSNLDGTEAKLRYLKAWQALPEFGITTFIVKFKDSNKKEELLGIASNRLLRMTLTGDTLKTWWISRMRAWNVNWENKLVTIEFDGETIRFLPLYGVESKCIHEFIGAYIFLAMRLTTTTMSDNNDPLQHETLFQRLTAAYS
;
A
#
# COMPACT_ATOMS: atom_id res chain seq x y z
N LEU A 1 -8.11 11.90 32.68
CA LEU A 1 -7.54 12.18 31.34
C LEU A 1 -6.42 13.22 31.42
N THR A 2 -6.68 14.37 32.05
CA THR A 2 -5.70 15.46 32.23
C THR A 2 -4.37 15.00 32.84
N GLU A 3 -4.40 14.23 33.94
CA GLU A 3 -3.18 13.72 34.60
C GLU A 3 -2.34 12.85 33.64
N ARG A 4 -2.97 11.91 32.93
CA ARG A 4 -2.30 11.05 31.93
C ARG A 4 -1.65 11.87 30.81
N ILE A 5 -2.26 12.98 30.41
CA ILE A 5 -1.70 13.88 29.39
C ILE A 5 -0.47 14.61 29.94
N LEU A 6 -0.53 15.10 31.18
CA LEU A 6 0.59 15.79 31.83
C LEU A 6 1.79 14.87 32.04
N GLU A 7 1.56 13.63 32.46
CA GLU A 7 2.60 12.60 32.57
C GLU A 7 3.26 12.31 31.22
N ALA A 8 2.47 12.11 30.16
CA ALA A 8 3.01 11.90 28.82
C ALA A 8 3.77 13.13 28.30
N HIS A 9 3.26 14.34 28.55
CA HIS A 9 3.90 15.60 28.16
C HIS A 9 5.28 15.75 28.81
N ALA A 10 5.44 15.36 30.07
CA ALA A 10 6.74 15.40 30.75
C ALA A 10 7.83 14.59 30.02
N THR A 11 7.46 13.57 29.24
CA THR A 11 8.42 12.76 28.45
C THR A 11 8.88 13.39 27.13
N VAL A 12 8.26 14.51 26.73
CA VAL A 12 8.51 15.21 25.46
C VAL A 12 8.72 16.72 25.65
N SER A 13 8.71 17.23 26.88
CA SER A 13 8.76 18.66 27.18
C SER A 13 10.07 19.36 26.82
N ASN A 14 11.12 18.59 26.52
CA ASN A 14 12.43 19.08 26.10
C ASN A 14 12.63 19.08 24.57
N LEU A 15 11.65 18.62 23.80
CA LEU A 15 11.72 18.60 22.34
C LEU A 15 11.38 19.98 21.77
N ASP A 16 12.09 20.38 20.72
CA ASP A 16 11.67 21.54 19.93
C ASP A 16 10.44 21.21 19.07
N GLY A 17 9.87 22.23 18.43
CA GLY A 17 8.66 22.08 17.63
C GLY A 17 8.80 21.13 16.44
N THR A 18 10.00 20.94 15.89
CA THR A 18 10.26 20.05 14.76
C THR A 18 10.40 18.61 15.25
N GLU A 19 11.18 18.38 16.31
CA GLU A 19 11.38 17.06 16.89
C GLU A 19 10.09 16.52 17.50
N ALA A 20 9.27 17.37 18.11
CA ALA A 20 7.95 16.99 18.60
C ALA A 20 7.04 16.48 17.45
N LYS A 21 7.03 17.18 16.30
CA LYS A 21 6.28 16.74 15.10
C LYS A 21 6.84 15.42 14.55
N LEU A 22 8.15 15.28 14.48
CA LEU A 22 8.79 14.05 14.00
C LEU A 22 8.47 12.86 14.91
N ARG A 23 8.52 13.05 16.23
CA ARG A 23 8.17 12.01 17.20
C ARG A 23 6.70 11.62 17.11
N TYR A 24 5.80 12.58 16.90
CA TYR A 24 4.39 12.29 16.62
C TYR A 24 4.22 11.44 15.35
N LEU A 25 4.89 11.79 14.26
CA LEU A 25 4.85 11.01 13.01
C LEU A 25 5.39 9.59 13.22
N LYS A 26 6.50 9.43 13.93
CA LYS A 26 7.06 8.09 14.26
C LYS A 26 6.09 7.26 15.09
N ALA A 27 5.42 7.86 16.08
CA ALA A 27 4.42 7.18 16.89
C ALA A 27 3.20 6.76 16.06
N TRP A 28 2.73 7.62 15.16
CA TRP A 28 1.65 7.31 14.22
C TRP A 28 2.04 6.19 13.26
N GLN A 29 3.27 6.22 12.73
CA GLN A 29 3.83 5.19 11.84
C GLN A 29 4.01 3.83 12.51
N ALA A 30 4.15 3.80 13.84
CA ALA A 30 4.29 2.57 14.62
C ALA A 30 2.95 1.86 14.89
N LEU A 31 1.81 2.45 14.53
CA LEU A 31 0.51 1.81 14.70
C LEU A 31 0.37 0.60 13.76
N PRO A 32 -0.26 -0.51 14.21
CA PRO A 32 -0.37 -1.73 13.41
C PRO A 32 -1.05 -1.55 12.04
N GLU A 33 -2.03 -0.66 11.97
CA GLU A 33 -2.83 -0.39 10.77
C GLU A 33 -2.28 0.78 9.93
N PHE A 34 -1.15 1.35 10.34
CA PHE A 34 -0.55 2.46 9.63
C PHE A 34 -0.23 2.09 8.17
N GLY A 35 -0.57 2.99 7.26
CA GLY A 35 -0.19 2.90 5.85
C GLY A 35 -0.92 1.80 5.07
N ILE A 36 -2.10 1.37 5.52
CA ILE A 36 -2.95 0.42 4.79
C ILE A 36 -4.11 1.19 4.15
N THR A 37 -4.21 1.16 2.82
CA THR A 37 -5.38 1.64 2.07
C THR A 37 -6.27 0.45 1.73
N THR A 38 -7.56 0.50 2.09
CA THR A 38 -8.49 -0.62 1.90
C THR A 38 -9.49 -0.37 0.79
N PHE A 39 -9.73 -1.39 -0.03
CA PHE A 39 -10.76 -1.40 -1.07
C PHE A 39 -11.72 -2.57 -0.84
N ILE A 40 -13.02 -2.36 -1.06
CA ILE A 40 -13.98 -3.46 -1.02
C ILE A 40 -13.96 -4.18 -2.38
N VAL A 41 -13.72 -5.49 -2.34
CA VAL A 41 -13.53 -6.34 -3.52
C VAL A 41 -14.29 -7.66 -3.39
N LYS A 42 -14.54 -8.30 -4.53
CA LYS A 42 -14.99 -9.69 -4.64
C LYS A 42 -13.84 -10.56 -5.15
N PHE A 43 -13.22 -11.33 -4.26
CA PHE A 43 -12.26 -12.37 -4.65
C PHE A 43 -12.95 -13.50 -5.40
N LYS A 44 -12.34 -13.97 -6.49
CA LYS A 44 -12.90 -15.03 -7.36
C LYS A 44 -12.89 -16.40 -6.70
N ASP A 45 -11.93 -16.66 -5.82
CA ASP A 45 -11.80 -17.91 -5.06
C ASP A 45 -12.70 -17.96 -3.81
N SER A 46 -13.47 -16.89 -3.56
CA SER A 46 -14.26 -16.72 -2.35
C SER A 46 -15.74 -16.97 -2.57
N ASN A 47 -16.39 -17.64 -1.61
CA ASN A 47 -17.84 -17.72 -1.56
C ASN A 47 -18.49 -16.43 -0.98
N LYS A 48 -17.72 -15.58 -0.28
CA LYS A 48 -18.23 -14.32 0.29
C LYS A 48 -18.48 -13.27 -0.79
N LYS A 49 -19.56 -12.51 -0.69
CA LYS A 49 -19.87 -11.45 -1.68
C LYS A 49 -18.88 -10.30 -1.64
N GLU A 50 -18.35 -10.00 -0.45
CA GLU A 50 -17.53 -8.82 -0.19
C GLU A 50 -16.44 -9.14 0.83
N GLU A 51 -15.23 -8.67 0.54
CA GLU A 51 -14.07 -8.71 1.41
C GLU A 51 -13.24 -7.45 1.18
N LEU A 52 -12.27 -7.19 2.06
CA LEU A 52 -11.35 -6.06 1.90
C LEU A 52 -10.03 -6.50 1.29
N LEU A 53 -9.54 -5.72 0.33
CA LEU A 53 -8.15 -5.73 -0.11
C LEU A 53 -7.45 -4.53 0.54
N GLY A 54 -6.56 -4.80 1.49
CA GLY A 54 -5.62 -3.81 2.00
C GLY A 54 -4.38 -3.74 1.13
N ILE A 55 -3.93 -2.53 0.79
CA ILE A 55 -2.69 -2.26 0.08
C ILE A 55 -1.81 -1.44 1.02
N ALA A 56 -0.64 -1.97 1.35
CA ALA A 56 0.40 -1.28 2.10
C ALA A 56 1.69 -1.21 1.28
N SER A 57 2.67 -0.44 1.74
CA SER A 57 3.89 -0.16 0.99
C SER A 57 4.70 -1.38 0.55
N ASN A 58 4.60 -2.51 1.28
CA ASN A 58 5.36 -3.72 1.00
C ASN A 58 4.50 -4.99 0.87
N ARG A 59 3.18 -4.89 1.06
CA ARG A 59 2.31 -6.06 1.12
C ARG A 59 0.87 -5.73 0.69
N LEU A 60 0.20 -6.74 0.16
CA LEU A 60 -1.24 -6.78 0.00
C LEU A 60 -1.85 -7.65 1.09
N LEU A 61 -3.06 -7.31 1.53
CA LEU A 61 -3.76 -7.96 2.62
C LEU A 61 -5.16 -8.33 2.15
N ARG A 62 -5.58 -9.57 2.36
CA ARG A 62 -7.00 -9.93 2.32
C ARG A 62 -7.52 -9.85 3.74
N MET A 63 -8.56 -9.06 3.93
CA MET A 63 -9.10 -8.73 5.24
C MET A 63 -10.60 -8.98 5.28
N THR A 64 -11.12 -9.25 6.47
CA THR A 64 -12.56 -9.23 6.73
C THR A 64 -13.09 -7.80 6.64
N LEU A 65 -14.41 -7.64 6.53
CA LEU A 65 -15.04 -6.33 6.63
C LEU A 65 -14.88 -5.68 8.03
N THR A 66 -14.50 -6.46 9.05
CA THR A 66 -14.19 -5.97 10.40
C THR A 66 -12.76 -5.45 10.54
N GLY A 67 -11.91 -5.63 9.51
CA GLY A 67 -10.51 -5.19 9.53
C GLY A 67 -9.51 -6.29 9.90
N ASP A 68 -9.97 -7.51 10.22
CA ASP A 68 -9.07 -8.61 10.57
C ASP A 68 -8.33 -9.14 9.35
N THR A 69 -7.01 -9.29 9.44
CA THR A 69 -6.20 -9.83 8.35
C THR A 69 -6.38 -11.35 8.25
N LEU A 70 -6.83 -11.81 7.08
CA LEU A 70 -7.00 -13.23 6.75
C LEU A 70 -5.76 -13.81 6.07
N LYS A 71 -5.15 -13.04 5.16
CA LYS A 71 -3.96 -13.46 4.40
C LYS A 71 -3.13 -12.27 3.97
N THR A 72 -1.82 -12.47 3.89
CA THR A 72 -0.84 -11.45 3.51
C THR A 72 -0.01 -11.92 2.33
N TRP A 73 0.13 -11.07 1.31
CA TRP A 73 1.01 -11.27 0.18
C TRP A 73 2.10 -10.21 0.13
N TRP A 74 3.36 -10.63 0.09
CA TRP A 74 4.48 -9.71 0.02
C TRP A 74 4.69 -9.25 -1.42
N ILE A 75 4.79 -7.93 -1.63
CA ILE A 75 5.04 -7.35 -2.97
C ILE A 75 6.39 -7.86 -3.52
N SER A 76 7.36 -8.16 -2.67
CA SER A 76 8.65 -8.75 -3.07
C SER A 76 8.55 -10.13 -3.73
N ARG A 77 7.43 -10.84 -3.57
CA ARG A 77 7.15 -12.14 -4.20
C ARG A 77 6.19 -12.01 -5.39
N MET A 78 5.80 -10.79 -5.75
CA MET A 78 4.95 -10.52 -6.90
C MET A 78 5.79 -10.65 -8.17
N ARG A 79 5.28 -11.42 -9.14
CA ARG A 79 5.91 -11.59 -10.46
C ARG A 79 5.30 -10.65 -11.49
N ALA A 80 3.98 -10.49 -11.46
CA ALA A 80 3.24 -9.61 -12.36
C ALA A 80 1.89 -9.23 -11.77
N TRP A 81 1.32 -8.12 -12.24
CA TRP A 81 -0.10 -7.83 -12.09
C TRP A 81 -0.68 -7.40 -13.44
N ASN A 82 -1.95 -7.71 -13.65
CA ASN A 82 -2.66 -7.38 -14.87
C ASN A 82 -4.09 -6.96 -14.52
N VAL A 83 -4.59 -5.98 -15.25
CA VAL A 83 -6.00 -5.58 -15.20
C VAL A 83 -6.63 -5.86 -16.55
N ASN A 84 -7.68 -6.67 -16.55
CA ASN A 84 -8.58 -6.76 -17.69
C ASN A 84 -9.61 -5.62 -17.57
N TRP A 85 -9.47 -4.62 -18.42
CA TRP A 85 -10.28 -3.39 -18.38
C TRP A 85 -11.74 -3.61 -18.80
N GLU A 86 -12.00 -4.60 -19.66
CA GLU A 86 -13.35 -4.92 -20.14
C GLU A 86 -14.24 -5.46 -19.02
N ASN A 87 -13.71 -6.38 -18.23
CA ASN A 87 -14.45 -7.00 -17.12
C ASN A 87 -14.00 -6.51 -15.73
N LYS A 88 -13.10 -5.53 -15.68
CA LYS A 88 -12.54 -4.91 -14.46
C LYS A 88 -11.76 -5.88 -13.56
N LEU A 89 -11.42 -7.08 -14.03
CA LEU A 89 -10.75 -8.10 -13.23
C LEU A 89 -9.28 -7.73 -13.02
N VAL A 90 -8.87 -7.63 -11.75
CA VAL A 90 -7.46 -7.52 -11.38
C VAL A 90 -6.94 -8.93 -11.09
N THR A 91 -5.83 -9.28 -11.72
CA THR A 91 -5.09 -10.53 -11.52
C THR A 91 -3.69 -10.20 -11.05
N ILE A 92 -3.24 -10.81 -9.95
CA ILE A 92 -1.89 -10.64 -9.42
C ILE A 92 -1.25 -12.01 -9.26
N GLU A 93 -0.08 -12.17 -9.84
CA GLU A 93 0.70 -13.40 -9.83
C GLU A 93 1.84 -13.27 -8.83
N PHE A 94 1.88 -14.18 -7.87
CA PHE A 94 2.94 -14.35 -6.90
C PHE A 94 3.67 -15.68 -7.16
N ASP A 95 4.76 -15.89 -6.43
CA ASP A 95 5.47 -17.17 -6.42
C ASP A 95 4.57 -18.31 -5.90
N GLY A 96 4.01 -19.09 -6.82
CA GLY A 96 3.20 -20.27 -6.53
C GLY A 96 1.71 -20.01 -6.29
N GLU A 97 1.24 -18.78 -6.41
CA GLU A 97 -0.18 -18.46 -6.30
C GLU A 97 -0.62 -17.28 -7.19
N THR A 98 -1.88 -17.29 -7.60
CA THR A 98 -2.47 -16.19 -8.36
C THR A 98 -3.76 -15.77 -7.67
N ILE A 99 -3.88 -14.48 -7.38
CA ILE A 99 -5.11 -13.91 -6.84
C ILE A 99 -5.86 -13.15 -7.92
N ARG A 100 -7.19 -13.27 -7.90
CA ARG A 100 -8.08 -12.60 -8.84
C ARG A 100 -9.26 -11.99 -8.10
N PHE A 101 -9.53 -10.72 -8.35
CA PHE A 101 -10.62 -10.02 -7.68
C PHE A 101 -11.23 -8.92 -8.55
N LEU A 102 -12.48 -8.61 -8.26
CA LEU A 102 -13.23 -7.52 -8.87
C LEU A 102 -13.42 -6.40 -7.84
N PRO A 103 -13.04 -5.15 -8.14
CA PRO A 103 -13.40 -4.01 -7.29
C PRO A 103 -14.92 -3.83 -7.26
N LEU A 104 -15.45 -3.38 -6.13
CA LEU A 104 -16.88 -3.15 -5.92
C LEU A 104 -17.18 -1.66 -5.70
N TYR A 105 -18.47 -1.31 -5.67
CA TYR A 105 -18.96 0.03 -5.31
C TYR A 105 -18.39 1.19 -6.14
N GLY A 106 -18.18 0.96 -7.44
CA GLY A 106 -17.72 2.00 -8.36
C GLY A 106 -16.22 2.31 -8.27
N VAL A 107 -15.46 1.58 -7.45
CA VAL A 107 -13.99 1.64 -7.49
C VAL A 107 -13.51 1.16 -8.85
N GLU A 108 -12.73 2.00 -9.54
CA GLU A 108 -12.10 1.61 -10.80
C GLU A 108 -10.87 0.74 -10.54
N SER A 109 -10.72 -0.34 -11.31
CA SER A 109 -9.52 -1.19 -11.27
C SER A 109 -8.24 -0.41 -11.58
N LYS A 110 -8.38 0.75 -12.25
CA LYS A 110 -7.30 1.71 -12.51
C LYS A 110 -6.70 2.24 -11.21
N CYS A 111 -7.52 2.58 -10.22
CA CYS A 111 -7.03 3.08 -8.94
C CYS A 111 -6.15 2.02 -8.24
N ILE A 112 -6.60 0.76 -8.22
CA ILE A 112 -5.81 -0.35 -7.64
C ILE A 112 -4.52 -0.59 -8.42
N HIS A 113 -4.56 -0.53 -9.75
CA HIS A 113 -3.38 -0.59 -10.62
C HIS A 113 -2.36 0.50 -10.29
N GLU A 114 -2.81 1.75 -10.20
CA GLU A 114 -1.96 2.90 -9.85
C GLU A 114 -1.34 2.77 -8.46
N PHE A 115 -2.11 2.31 -7.47
CA PHE A 115 -1.61 2.07 -6.11
C PHE A 115 -0.49 1.02 -6.08
N ILE A 116 -0.68 -0.11 -6.76
CA ILE A 116 0.33 -1.18 -6.84
C ILE A 116 1.58 -0.66 -7.56
N GLY A 117 1.41 -0.04 -8.72
CA GLY A 117 2.52 0.51 -9.52
C GLY A 117 3.30 1.58 -8.77
N ALA A 118 2.63 2.50 -8.08
CA ALA A 118 3.25 3.56 -7.30
C ALA A 118 4.06 3.00 -6.11
N TYR A 119 3.55 1.99 -5.39
CA TYR A 119 4.32 1.39 -4.30
C TYR A 119 5.53 0.61 -4.80
N ILE A 120 5.41 -0.11 -5.93
CA ILE A 120 6.57 -0.76 -6.57
C ILE A 120 7.60 0.29 -6.97
N PHE A 121 7.19 1.39 -7.60
CA PHE A 121 8.08 2.50 -7.96
C PHE A 121 8.80 3.09 -6.74
N LEU A 122 8.08 3.37 -5.65
CA LEU A 122 8.67 3.89 -4.42
C LEU A 122 9.66 2.90 -3.79
N ALA A 123 9.35 1.61 -3.80
CA ALA A 123 10.25 0.57 -3.32
C ALA A 123 11.54 0.50 -4.16
N MET A 124 11.44 0.60 -5.48
CA MET A 124 12.60 0.63 -6.38
C MET A 124 13.50 1.84 -6.09
N ARG A 125 12.92 3.04 -5.89
CA ARG A 125 13.68 4.24 -5.53
C ARG A 125 14.44 4.11 -4.22
N LEU A 126 13.86 3.45 -3.21
CA LEU A 126 14.54 3.19 -1.95
C LEU A 126 15.75 2.26 -2.12
N THR A 127 15.67 1.29 -3.04
CA THR A 127 16.79 0.38 -3.34
C THR A 127 17.88 1.00 -4.23
N THR A 128 17.54 1.97 -5.08
CA THR A 128 18.53 2.64 -5.96
C THR A 128 19.24 3.78 -5.26
N THR A 129 18.57 4.51 -4.36
CA THR A 129 19.17 5.57 -3.55
C THR A 129 20.29 5.04 -2.64
N THR A 130 20.26 3.75 -2.28
CA THR A 130 21.35 3.10 -1.53
C THR A 130 22.50 2.59 -2.41
N MET A 131 22.38 2.64 -3.74
CA MET A 131 23.29 1.95 -4.69
C MET A 131 23.86 2.82 -5.83
N SER A 132 23.31 4.00 -6.18
CA SER A 132 23.98 4.93 -7.13
C SER A 132 23.36 6.34 -7.20
N ASP A 133 24.22 7.35 -7.43
CA ASP A 133 23.93 8.79 -7.62
C ASP A 133 23.20 9.14 -8.94
N ASN A 134 22.55 8.19 -9.61
CA ASN A 134 21.85 8.44 -10.89
C ASN A 134 20.44 9.01 -10.64
N ASN A 135 20.39 10.26 -10.18
CA ASN A 135 19.17 11.06 -9.99
C ASN A 135 18.66 11.68 -11.30
N ASP A 136 18.55 10.92 -12.40
CA ASP A 136 17.94 11.45 -13.63
C ASP A 136 16.40 11.53 -13.45
N PRO A 137 15.81 12.74 -13.38
CA PRO A 137 14.38 12.90 -13.14
C PRO A 137 13.52 12.32 -14.26
N LEU A 138 14.03 12.32 -15.50
CA LEU A 138 13.29 11.88 -16.69
C LEU A 138 13.12 10.36 -16.71
N GLN A 139 14.11 9.62 -16.23
CA GLN A 139 14.03 8.16 -16.08
C GLN A 139 13.05 7.76 -14.98
N HIS A 140 13.01 8.51 -13.87
CA HIS A 140 12.02 8.30 -12.81
C HIS A 140 10.60 8.55 -13.28
N GLU A 141 10.37 9.63 -14.05
CA GLU A 141 9.07 9.91 -14.63
C GLU A 141 8.63 8.81 -15.60
N THR A 142 9.52 8.42 -16.51
CA THR A 142 9.23 7.35 -17.48
C THR A 142 8.92 6.02 -16.80
N LEU A 143 9.69 5.65 -15.77
CA LEU A 143 9.44 4.43 -14.99
C LEU A 143 8.10 4.51 -14.24
N PHE A 144 7.80 5.64 -13.62
CA PHE A 144 6.52 5.85 -12.94
C PHE A 144 5.35 5.71 -13.91
N GLN A 145 5.43 6.35 -15.08
CA GLN A 145 4.41 6.24 -16.13
C GLN A 145 4.26 4.79 -16.58
N ARG A 146 5.35 4.05 -16.81
CA ARG A 146 5.27 2.62 -17.20
C ARG A 146 4.59 1.74 -16.16
N LEU A 147 4.75 2.05 -14.87
CA LEU A 147 4.18 1.26 -13.78
C LEU A 147 2.74 1.68 -13.41
N THR A 148 2.33 2.91 -13.71
CA THR A 148 1.04 3.45 -13.26
C THR A 148 0.07 3.77 -14.41
N ALA A 149 0.56 3.97 -15.63
CA ALA A 149 -0.31 4.14 -16.78
C ALA A 149 -1.06 2.84 -17.06
N ALA A 150 -2.38 2.95 -17.19
CA ALA A 150 -3.26 1.85 -17.58
C ALA A 150 -3.10 1.46 -19.06
N TYR A 151 -2.54 2.38 -19.86
CA TYR A 151 -2.31 2.26 -21.30
C TYR A 151 -1.13 3.18 -21.70
N SER A 152 -0.19 2.63 -22.45
CA SER A 152 0.62 3.38 -23.42
C SER A 152 0.53 2.66 -24.76
#